data_AF-K1YK81-F1
#
_entry.id   AF-K1YK81-F1
#
_cell.length_a   1.000
_cell.length_b   1.000
_cell.length_c   1.000
_cell.angle_alpha   90.00
_cell.angle_beta   90.00
_cell.angle_gamma   90.00
#
_symmetry.space_group_name_H-M   'P 1'
#
loop_
_entity.id
_entity.type
_entity.pdbx_description
1 polymer ?
#
loop_
_entity_poly.entity_id
_entity_poly.type
_entity_poly.pdbx_seq_one_letter_code
_entity_poly.pdbx_strand_id
1 'polypeptide(L)'
;MRNRLLAIGFLLIISTGYSKADNFKTFEVETKGIKIEINTKLELFHIMAYLSNSNHLNNFDFRYKTDINAFFALNKNDKSIQFIKKVLQNYYAHLSINGQFYNENFHKDISFMQFLQLDNFGLPNTIANKSIIIDSLNKAVESFAKVSQFEKFIENHQGYYQQKIDEVAKEISGL
;
A
#
# COMPACT_ATOMS: atom_id res chain seq x y z
N MET A 1 -22.48 -19.34 4.76
CA MET A 1 -21.88 -18.61 3.63
C MET A 1 -20.58 -17.97 4.12
N ARG A 2 -19.46 -18.22 3.42
CA ARG A 2 -18.15 -17.66 3.79
C ARG A 2 -18.03 -16.24 3.23
N ASN A 3 -17.84 -15.25 4.09
CA ASN A 3 -17.43 -13.91 3.68
C ASN A 3 -16.09 -14.03 2.94
N ARG A 4 -16.07 -13.74 1.64
CA ARG A 4 -14.84 -13.66 0.85
C ARG A 4 -14.45 -12.19 0.76
N LEU A 5 -13.48 -11.80 1.58
CA LEU A 5 -12.67 -10.61 1.33
C LEU A 5 -11.81 -10.93 0.10
N LEU A 6 -12.16 -10.37 -1.06
CA LEU A 6 -11.30 -10.37 -2.23
C LEU A 6 -10.37 -9.15 -2.13
N ALA A 7 -9.21 -9.36 -1.50
CA ALA A 7 -8.10 -8.42 -1.60
C ALA A 7 -7.25 -8.86 -2.79
N ILE A 8 -7.35 -8.14 -3.91
CA ILE A 8 -6.34 -8.20 -4.98
C ILE A 8 -5.45 -6.98 -4.78
N GLY A 9 -4.36 -7.15 -4.03
CA GLY A 9 -3.18 -6.28 -3.92
C GLY A 9 -3.38 -4.78 -3.60
N PHE A 10 -4.11 -4.06 -4.43
CA PHE A 10 -4.10 -2.60 -4.61
C PHE A 10 -5.49 -1.98 -4.82
N LEU A 11 -6.56 -2.78 -4.83
CA LEU A 11 -7.90 -2.32 -5.20
C LEU A 11 -8.81 -2.10 -4.00
N LEU A 12 -9.43 -0.92 -3.92
CA LEU A 12 -10.36 -0.51 -2.86
C LEU A 12 -11.80 -0.79 -3.30
N ILE A 13 -12.56 -1.55 -2.50
CA ILE A 13 -14.02 -1.65 -2.62
C ILE A 13 -14.62 -0.88 -1.45
N ILE A 14 -15.10 0.35 -1.67
CA ILE A 14 -15.80 1.13 -0.64
C ILE A 14 -17.30 0.86 -0.75
N SER A 15 -17.86 0.00 0.10
CA SER A 15 -19.30 0.04 0.36
C SER A 15 -19.64 1.28 1.19
N THR A 16 -20.52 2.12 0.65
CA THR A 16 -21.21 3.27 1.26
C THR A 16 -20.90 3.55 2.74
N GLY A 17 -20.25 4.69 3.00
CA GLY A 17 -20.42 5.37 4.30
C GLY A 17 -19.23 6.18 4.83
N TYR A 18 -18.00 5.90 4.41
CA TYR A 18 -16.83 6.61 4.95
C TYR A 18 -15.75 6.83 3.89
N SER A 19 -15.52 8.07 3.50
CA SER A 19 -14.38 8.86 4.01
C SER A 19 -14.11 10.05 3.10
N LYS A 20 -13.96 11.24 3.71
CA LYS A 20 -13.06 12.24 3.16
C LYS A 20 -11.67 11.65 3.31
N ALA A 21 -10.99 11.38 2.21
CA ALA A 21 -9.65 10.86 2.24
C ALA A 21 -8.87 11.60 1.15
N ASP A 22 -7.96 12.48 1.57
CA ASP A 22 -7.48 13.60 0.76
C ASP A 22 -6.32 13.24 -0.20
N ASN A 23 -6.04 11.95 -0.45
CA ASN A 23 -4.87 11.50 -1.23
C ASN A 23 -5.15 10.39 -2.28
N PHE A 24 -6.40 10.23 -2.72
CA PHE A 24 -6.77 9.18 -3.68
C PHE A 24 -6.76 9.70 -5.12
N LYS A 25 -6.25 8.90 -6.06
CA LYS A 25 -6.50 9.13 -7.49
C LYS A 25 -7.81 8.42 -7.82
N THR A 26 -8.85 9.22 -7.98
CA THR A 26 -10.22 8.77 -8.21
C THR A 26 -10.36 8.20 -9.63
N PHE A 27 -10.86 6.99 -9.75
CA PHE A 27 -11.29 6.39 -11.01
C PHE A 27 -12.72 5.88 -10.76
N GLU A 28 -13.70 6.76 -10.88
CA GLU A 28 -15.06 6.44 -10.43
C GLU A 28 -15.78 5.52 -11.42
N VAL A 29 -16.22 4.38 -10.90
CA VAL A 29 -17.28 3.57 -11.50
C VAL A 29 -18.39 3.44 -10.46
N GLU A 30 -19.53 4.07 -10.70
CA GLU A 30 -20.65 4.12 -9.75
C GLU A 30 -21.54 2.89 -9.93
N THR A 31 -21.41 1.89 -9.06
CA THR A 31 -22.31 0.72 -9.01
C THR A 31 -22.99 0.65 -7.66
N LYS A 32 -24.33 0.75 -7.60
CA LYS A 32 -25.14 0.55 -6.37
C LYS A 32 -24.67 1.36 -5.14
N GLY A 33 -24.08 2.56 -5.34
CA GLY A 33 -23.53 3.41 -4.27
C GLY A 33 -22.14 3.02 -3.77
N ILE A 34 -21.45 2.09 -4.42
CA ILE A 34 -20.10 1.65 -4.08
C ILE A 34 -19.10 2.47 -4.89
N LYS A 35 -18.11 3.05 -4.20
CA LYS A 35 -16.99 3.77 -4.82
C LYS A 35 -15.79 2.84 -4.88
N ILE A 36 -15.18 2.70 -6.04
CA ILE A 36 -14.00 1.85 -6.25
C ILE A 36 -12.85 2.76 -6.65
N GLU A 37 -11.72 2.66 -5.96
CA GLU A 37 -10.56 3.55 -6.17
C GLU A 37 -9.23 2.81 -5.97
N ILE A 38 -8.14 3.45 -6.36
CA ILE A 38 -6.79 2.97 -6.06
C ILE A 38 -6.19 3.84 -4.96
N ASN A 39 -5.70 3.19 -3.91
CA ASN A 39 -4.90 3.85 -2.88
C ASN A 39 -3.43 3.91 -3.35
N THR A 40 -3.04 5.06 -3.89
CA THR A 40 -1.70 5.26 -4.48
C THR A 40 -0.58 5.13 -3.45
N LYS A 41 -0.82 5.50 -2.18
CA LYS A 41 0.16 5.35 -1.11
C LYS A 41 0.42 3.88 -0.78
N LEU A 42 -0.64 3.07 -0.71
CA LEU A 42 -0.56 1.63 -0.49
C LEU A 42 0.11 0.93 -1.68
N GLU A 43 -0.25 1.31 -2.91
CA GLU A 43 0.39 0.82 -4.14
C GLU A 43 1.90 1.10 -4.13
N LEU A 44 2.31 2.34 -3.83
CA LEU A 44 3.72 2.69 -3.73
C LEU A 44 4.44 1.88 -2.66
N PHE A 45 3.82 1.69 -1.50
CA PHE A 45 4.40 0.89 -0.43
C PHE A 45 4.64 -0.56 -0.87
N HIS A 46 3.68 -1.20 -1.56
CA HIS A 46 3.87 -2.56 -2.09
C HIS A 46 4.95 -2.61 -3.16
N ILE A 47 5.04 -1.61 -4.04
CA ILE A 47 6.14 -1.49 -5.00
C ILE A 47 7.48 -1.37 -4.28
N MET A 48 7.60 -0.51 -3.28
CA MET A 48 8.84 -0.34 -2.51
C MET A 48 9.24 -1.63 -1.79
N ALA A 49 8.25 -2.34 -1.24
CA ALA A 49 8.45 -3.62 -0.58
C ALA A 49 8.89 -4.72 -1.57
N TYR A 50 8.31 -4.75 -2.78
CA TYR A 50 8.77 -5.60 -3.89
C TYR A 50 10.22 -5.27 -4.28
N LEU A 51 10.54 -4.00 -4.52
CA LEU A 51 11.89 -3.55 -4.86
C LEU A 51 12.92 -3.85 -3.76
N SER A 52 12.47 -3.90 -2.50
CA SER A 52 13.33 -4.24 -1.36
C SER A 52 13.69 -5.73 -1.25
N ASN A 53 13.09 -6.58 -2.11
CA ASN A 53 13.09 -8.04 -2.01
C ASN A 53 12.60 -8.52 -0.63
N SER A 54 11.52 -7.93 -0.13
CA SER A 54 10.87 -8.40 1.09
C SER A 54 10.15 -9.73 0.81
N ASN A 55 10.44 -10.76 1.61
CA ASN A 55 9.88 -12.11 1.46
C ASN A 55 8.36 -12.19 1.69
N HIS A 56 7.72 -11.09 2.08
CA HIS A 56 6.30 -11.04 2.46
C HIS A 56 5.37 -10.54 1.36
N LEU A 57 5.93 -10.08 0.23
CA LEU A 57 5.17 -9.85 -0.99
C LEU A 57 5.61 -10.89 -2.00
N ASN A 58 4.65 -11.68 -2.46
CA ASN A 58 4.97 -12.70 -3.45
C ASN A 58 5.08 -12.01 -4.80
N ASN A 59 6.04 -12.48 -5.59
CA ASN A 59 6.15 -12.11 -6.98
C ASN A 59 4.78 -12.19 -7.70
N PHE A 60 3.91 -13.14 -7.38
CA PHE A 60 2.63 -13.28 -8.10
C PHE A 60 1.66 -12.09 -7.98
N ASP A 61 1.88 -11.16 -7.04
CA ASP A 61 0.96 -10.06 -6.76
C ASP A 61 1.01 -8.94 -7.82
N PHE A 62 2.12 -8.80 -8.55
CA PHE A 62 2.28 -7.80 -9.61
C PHE A 62 2.27 -8.44 -11.01
N ARG A 63 1.33 -7.99 -11.86
CA ARG A 63 1.32 -8.37 -13.30
C ARG A 63 2.25 -7.54 -14.18
N TYR A 64 2.63 -6.33 -13.74
CA TYR A 64 3.42 -5.35 -14.49
C TYR A 64 4.83 -5.14 -13.88
N LYS A 65 5.46 -6.24 -13.43
CA LYS A 65 6.80 -6.18 -12.80
C LYS A 65 7.90 -5.66 -13.70
N THR A 66 7.83 -5.99 -14.99
CA THR A 66 8.82 -5.51 -15.95
C THR A 66 8.81 -3.99 -15.96
N ASP A 67 7.62 -3.39 -15.92
CA ASP A 67 7.42 -1.95 -15.91
C ASP A 67 7.88 -1.33 -14.60
N ILE A 68 7.59 -1.97 -13.45
CA ILE A 68 8.15 -1.59 -12.15
C ILE A 68 9.68 -1.60 -12.20
N ASN A 69 10.29 -2.70 -12.65
CA ASN A 69 11.74 -2.84 -12.68
C ASN A 69 12.42 -1.84 -13.62
N ALA A 70 11.80 -1.54 -14.76
CA ALA A 70 12.29 -0.57 -15.73
C ALA A 70 12.16 0.86 -15.20
N PHE A 71 10.98 1.22 -14.68
CA PHE A 71 10.69 2.57 -14.22
C PHE A 71 11.52 2.95 -12.99
N PHE A 72 11.62 2.07 -11.99
CA PHE A 72 12.36 2.34 -10.75
C PHE A 72 13.83 1.92 -10.80
N ALA A 73 14.38 1.57 -11.98
CA ALA A 73 15.75 1.07 -12.13
C ALA A 73 16.81 1.97 -11.48
N LEU A 74 16.67 3.28 -11.63
CA LEU A 74 17.59 4.28 -11.08
C LEU A 74 17.43 4.47 -9.56
N ASN A 75 16.30 4.07 -8.99
CA ASN A 75 15.96 4.27 -7.59
C ASN A 75 16.05 2.98 -6.76
N LYS A 76 16.47 1.84 -7.33
CA LYS A 76 16.52 0.54 -6.64
C LYS A 76 17.33 0.53 -5.33
N ASN A 77 18.32 1.40 -5.22
CA ASN A 77 19.18 1.53 -4.04
C ASN A 77 18.81 2.71 -3.13
N ASP A 78 17.63 3.31 -3.30
CA ASP A 78 17.17 4.41 -2.46
C ASP A 78 17.09 3.99 -0.98
N LYS A 79 17.47 4.90 -0.07
CA LYS A 79 17.48 4.65 1.37
C LYS A 79 16.09 4.30 1.91
N SER A 80 15.05 4.83 1.29
CA SER A 80 13.65 4.57 1.62
C SER A 80 13.31 3.09 1.37
N ILE A 81 13.77 2.50 0.26
CA ILE A 81 13.59 1.06 -0.03
C ILE A 81 14.30 0.20 1.03
N GLN A 82 15.51 0.58 1.41
CA GLN A 82 16.24 -0.13 2.48
C GLN A 82 15.56 0.00 3.84
N PHE A 83 14.93 1.14 4.11
CA PHE A 83 14.13 1.34 5.32
C PHE A 83 12.90 0.41 5.32
N ILE A 84 12.15 0.34 4.20
CA ILE A 84 11.03 -0.59 4.04
C ILE A 84 11.47 -2.04 4.32
N LYS A 85 12.63 -2.45 3.79
CA LYS A 85 13.19 -3.79 4.03
C LYS A 85 13.34 -4.10 5.52
N LYS A 86 13.83 -3.14 6.30
CA LYS A 86 14.02 -3.30 7.76
C LYS A 86 12.69 -3.38 8.51
N VAL A 87 11.73 -2.54 8.12
CA VAL A 87 10.38 -2.54 8.71
C VAL A 87 9.67 -3.87 8.43
N LEU A 88 9.83 -4.41 7.22
CA LEU A 88 9.18 -5.62 6.75
C LEU A 88 9.93 -6.92 7.06
N GLN A 89 10.79 -6.97 8.07
CA GLN A 89 11.36 -8.25 8.50
C GLN A 89 10.36 -9.14 9.27
N ASN A 90 9.21 -8.57 9.66
CA ASN A 90 8.14 -9.29 10.34
C ASN A 90 6.86 -9.26 9.49
N TYR A 91 6.35 -10.44 9.13
CA TYR A 91 5.12 -10.58 8.34
C TYR A 91 3.92 -9.89 9.00
N TYR A 92 3.80 -9.93 10.33
CA TYR A 92 2.69 -9.28 11.02
C TYR A 92 2.78 -7.75 10.96
N ALA A 93 3.99 -7.20 10.92
CA ALA A 93 4.18 -5.76 10.70
C ALA A 93 3.69 -5.33 9.30
N HIS A 94 3.89 -6.18 8.28
CA HIS A 94 3.36 -5.91 6.94
C HIS A 94 1.83 -5.76 6.93
N LEU A 95 1.11 -6.68 7.57
CA LEU A 95 -0.35 -6.62 7.66
C LEU A 95 -0.84 -5.36 8.39
N SER A 96 -0.17 -4.99 9.49
CA SER A 96 -0.49 -3.79 10.26
C SER A 96 -0.28 -2.51 9.46
N ILE A 97 0.81 -2.42 8.68
CA ILE A 97 1.11 -1.28 7.83
C ILE A 97 0.11 -1.17 6.67
N ASN A 98 -0.29 -2.30 6.09
CA ASN A 98 -1.36 -2.30 5.08
C ASN A 98 -2.64 -1.70 5.64
N GLY A 99 -3.05 -2.09 6.86
CA GLY A 99 -4.20 -1.49 7.54
C GLY A 99 -4.05 0.01 7.78
N GLN A 100 -2.85 0.45 8.17
CA GLN A 100 -2.53 1.86 8.40
C GLN A 100 -2.63 2.70 7.12
N PHE A 101 -2.12 2.22 5.98
CA PHE A 101 -2.24 2.92 4.71
C PHE A 101 -3.63 2.80 4.08
N TYR A 102 -4.37 1.74 4.40
CA TYR A 102 -5.72 1.50 3.90
C TYR A 102 -6.77 2.46 4.49
N ASN A 103 -6.69 2.79 5.79
CA ASN A 103 -7.75 3.52 6.48
C ASN A 103 -7.16 4.58 7.42
N GLU A 104 -7.52 5.85 7.22
CA GLU A 104 -7.04 6.93 8.08
C GLU A 104 -7.49 6.78 9.55
N ASN A 105 -8.63 6.12 9.81
CA ASN A 105 -9.06 5.80 11.18
C ASN A 105 -8.14 4.79 11.87
N PHE A 106 -7.38 4.00 11.10
CA PHE A 106 -6.41 3.05 11.64
C PHE A 106 -5.23 3.77 12.32
N HIS A 107 -4.93 5.03 11.96
CA HIS A 107 -3.93 5.84 12.67
C HIS A 107 -4.27 6.07 14.15
N LYS A 108 -5.55 5.98 14.53
CA LYS A 108 -5.99 6.14 15.93
C LYS A 108 -5.86 4.84 16.73
N ASP A 109 -5.78 3.70 16.07
CA ASP A 109 -5.65 2.40 16.71
C ASP A 109 -4.18 2.06 16.94
N ILE A 110 -3.62 2.40 18.10
CA ILE A 110 -2.22 2.09 18.39
C ILE A 110 -1.94 0.58 18.59
N SER A 111 -2.97 -0.27 18.67
CA SER A 111 -2.81 -1.71 18.92
C SER A 111 -2.09 -2.42 17.77
N PHE A 112 -2.23 -1.93 16.53
CA PHE A 112 -1.50 -2.50 15.38
C PHE A 112 0.01 -2.38 15.53
N MET A 113 0.50 -1.37 16.26
CA MET A 113 1.94 -1.17 16.45
C MET A 113 2.58 -2.29 17.27
N GLN A 114 1.80 -3.11 17.99
CA GLN A 114 2.34 -4.23 18.78
C GLN A 114 3.14 -5.23 17.92
N PHE A 115 2.80 -5.36 16.64
CA PHE A 115 3.46 -6.27 15.70
C PHE A 115 4.77 -5.74 15.11
N LEU A 116 5.05 -4.45 15.29
CA LEU A 116 6.32 -3.84 14.88
C LEU A 116 7.41 -4.22 15.88
N GLN A 117 8.46 -4.89 15.42
CA GLN A 117 9.65 -5.18 16.22
C GLN A 117 10.74 -4.16 15.95
N LEU A 118 11.41 -3.72 17.02
CA LEU A 118 12.37 -2.60 16.97
C LEU A 118 13.84 -3.03 17.06
N ASP A 119 14.11 -4.32 17.20
CA ASP A 119 15.45 -4.87 17.40
C ASP A 119 16.40 -4.46 16.27
N ASN A 120 15.92 -4.49 15.03
CA ASN A 120 16.67 -4.10 13.83
C ASN A 120 16.97 -2.60 13.70
N PHE A 121 16.34 -1.79 14.55
CA PHE A 121 16.56 -0.36 14.64
C PHE A 121 17.46 0.02 15.83
N GLY A 122 17.84 -0.95 16.68
CA GLY A 122 18.60 -0.69 17.89
C GLY A 122 17.83 0.15 18.92
N LEU A 123 16.49 0.09 18.87
CA LEU A 123 15.62 0.88 19.75
C LEU A 123 14.89 -0.04 20.75
N PRO A 124 14.67 0.42 22.00
CA PRO A 124 13.80 -0.28 22.95
C PRO A 124 12.40 -0.50 22.38
N ASN A 125 11.81 -1.67 22.64
CA ASN A 125 10.51 -2.09 22.10
C ASN A 125 9.32 -1.41 22.81
N THR A 126 9.21 -0.08 22.69
CA THR A 126 8.19 0.76 23.33
C THR A 126 7.22 1.35 22.30
N ILE A 127 5.99 1.67 22.72
CA ILE A 127 4.99 2.31 21.84
C ILE A 127 5.48 3.64 21.27
N ALA A 128 6.18 4.45 22.07
CA ALA A 128 6.75 5.72 21.62
C ALA A 128 7.75 5.54 20.47
N ASN A 129 8.68 4.60 20.59
CA ASN A 129 9.65 4.32 19.53
C ASN A 129 8.99 3.71 18.29
N LYS A 130 7.95 2.90 18.47
CA LYS A 130 7.17 2.34 17.35
C LYS A 130 6.48 3.43 16.55
N SER A 131 5.89 4.42 17.23
CA SER A 131 5.30 5.60 16.59
C SER A 131 6.33 6.34 15.74
N ILE A 132 7.55 6.55 16.25
CA ILE A 132 8.64 7.20 15.50
C ILE A 132 8.99 6.42 14.22
N ILE A 133 9.02 5.09 14.28
CA ILE A 133 9.28 4.26 13.10
C ILE A 133 8.14 4.34 12.09
N ILE A 134 6.88 4.37 12.53
CA ILE A 134 5.71 4.54 11.65
C ILE A 134 5.68 5.94 11.01
N ASP A 135 6.03 6.98 11.75
CA ASP A 135 6.15 8.34 11.18
C ASP A 135 7.28 8.41 10.15
N SER A 136 8.40 7.74 10.45
CA SER A 136 9.55 7.64 9.53
C SER A 136 9.20 6.84 8.28
N LEU A 137 8.36 5.81 8.41
CA LEU A 137 7.82 5.03 7.31
C LEU A 137 6.97 5.89 6.36
N ASN A 138 6.04 6.68 6.90
CA ASN A 138 5.24 7.61 6.11
C ASN A 138 6.13 8.58 5.32
N LYS A 139 7.11 9.19 5.98
CA LYS A 139 8.07 10.10 5.35
C LYS A 139 8.92 9.42 4.28
N ALA A 140 9.33 8.17 4.51
CA ALA A 140 10.10 7.39 3.53
C ALA A 140 9.29 7.12 2.27
N VAL A 141 8.01 6.74 2.40
CA VAL A 141 7.10 6.52 1.27
C VAL A 141 6.87 7.83 0.50
N GLU A 142 6.58 8.93 1.19
CA GLU A 142 6.36 10.24 0.57
C GLU A 142 7.61 10.80 -0.12
N SER A 143 8.78 10.63 0.51
CA SER A 143 10.05 11.03 -0.08
C SER A 143 10.35 10.21 -1.34
N PHE A 144 10.14 8.89 -1.27
CA PHE A 144 10.37 8.02 -2.42
C PHE A 144 9.42 8.34 -3.57
N ALA A 145 8.15 8.67 -3.28
CA ALA A 145 7.17 9.09 -4.30
C ALA A 145 7.70 10.26 -5.13
N LYS A 146 8.26 11.28 -4.46
CA LYS A 146 8.82 12.48 -5.10
C LYS A 146 10.08 12.16 -5.92
N VAL A 147 11.03 11.43 -5.33
CA VAL A 147 12.32 11.12 -5.97
C VAL A 147 12.16 10.19 -7.17
N SER A 148 11.21 9.25 -7.10
CA SER A 148 10.93 8.32 -8.20
C SER A 148 9.95 8.86 -9.24
N GLN A 149 9.39 10.06 -9.05
CA GLN A 149 8.31 10.60 -9.89
C GLN A 149 7.12 9.63 -10.01
N PHE A 150 6.70 9.06 -8.87
CA PHE A 150 5.71 7.99 -8.83
C PHE A 150 4.37 8.33 -9.51
N GLU A 151 3.97 9.60 -9.50
CA GLU A 151 2.76 10.05 -10.20
C GLU A 151 2.77 9.69 -11.69
N LYS A 152 3.93 9.83 -12.35
CA LYS A 152 4.11 9.47 -13.76
C LYS A 152 4.01 7.95 -13.97
N PHE A 153 4.43 7.16 -12.99
CA PHE A 153 4.24 5.70 -13.03
C PHE A 153 2.74 5.37 -13.01
N ILE A 154 1.98 6.01 -12.11
CA ILE A 154 0.52 5.81 -12.02
C ILE A 154 -0.17 6.23 -13.33
N GLU A 155 0.24 7.35 -13.93
CA GLU A 155 -0.28 7.80 -15.23
C GLU A 155 -0.05 6.78 -16.34
N ASN A 156 1.17 6.25 -16.45
CA ASN A 156 1.50 5.22 -17.45
C ASN A 156 0.70 3.92 -17.30
N HIS A 157 0.16 3.66 -16.11
CA HIS A 157 -0.59 2.43 -15.79
C HIS A 157 -2.08 2.68 -15.59
N GLN A 158 -2.61 3.85 -15.97
CA GLN A 158 -4.04 4.18 -15.84
C GLN A 158 -4.95 3.12 -16.46
N GLY A 159 -4.61 2.63 -17.66
CA GLY A 159 -5.40 1.59 -18.33
C GLY A 159 -5.46 0.28 -17.54
N TYR A 160 -4.37 -0.11 -16.88
CA TYR A 160 -4.35 -1.28 -16.00
C TYR A 160 -5.23 -1.08 -14.77
N TYR A 161 -5.11 0.08 -14.11
CA TYR A 161 -5.93 0.38 -12.93
C TYR A 161 -7.42 0.44 -13.27
N GLN A 162 -7.78 1.08 -14.40
CA GLN A 162 -9.16 1.13 -14.86
C GLN A 162 -9.71 -0.27 -15.15
N GLN A 163 -8.95 -1.12 -15.85
CA GLN A 163 -9.36 -2.50 -16.09
C GLN A 163 -9.65 -3.24 -14.78
N LYS A 164 -8.82 -3.05 -13.75
CA LYS A 164 -9.01 -3.70 -12.45
C LYS A 164 -10.23 -3.18 -11.71
N ILE A 165 -10.51 -1.89 -11.82
CA ILE A 165 -11.72 -1.29 -11.28
C ILE A 165 -12.95 -1.86 -11.97
N ASP A 166 -12.94 -1.98 -13.29
CA ASP A 166 -14.04 -2.53 -14.07
C ASP A 166 -14.28 -4.02 -13.76
N GLU A 167 -13.20 -4.81 -13.61
CA GLU A 167 -13.28 -6.23 -13.19
C GLU A 167 -14.05 -6.36 -11.87
N VAL A 168 -13.71 -5.54 -10.88
CA VAL A 168 -14.35 -5.57 -9.57
C VAL A 168 -15.76 -4.97 -9.58
N ALA A 169 -15.99 -3.89 -10.31
CA ALA A 169 -17.32 -3.32 -10.51
C ALA A 169 -18.29 -4.35 -11.11
N LYS A 170 -17.80 -5.16 -12.06
CA LYS A 170 -18.56 -6.24 -12.69
C LYS A 170 -18.88 -7.37 -11.70
N GLU A 171 -17.90 -7.80 -10.90
CA GLU A 171 -18.11 -8.82 -9.87
C GLU A 171 -19.16 -8.38 -8.85
N ILE A 172 -19.09 -7.13 -8.39
CA ILE A 172 -20.03 -6.53 -7.44
C ILE A 172 -21.43 -6.36 -8.05
N SER A 173 -21.52 -5.99 -9.32
CA SER A 173 -22.81 -5.82 -10.00
C SER A 173 -23.54 -7.15 -10.21
N GLY A 174 -22.79 -8.25 -10.35
CA GLY A 174 -23.31 -9.60 -10.48
C GLY A 174 -23.71 -10.28 -9.15
N LEU A 175 -23.41 -9.66 -8.00
CA LEU A 175 -23.92 -10.02 -6.67
C LEU A 175 -25.28 -9.37 -6.39
#